data_AF-A0A6C0BW90-F1
#
_entry.id   AF-A0A6C0BW90-F1
#
_cell.length_a   1.000
_cell.length_b   1.000
_cell.length_c   1.000
_cell.angle_alpha   90.00
_cell.angle_beta   90.00
_cell.angle_gamma   90.00
#
_symmetry.space_group_name_H-M   'P 1'
#
loop_
_entity.id
_entity.type
_entity.pdbx_description
1 polymer ?
#
loop_
_entity_poly.entity_id
_entity_poly.type
_entity_poly.pdbx_seq_one_letter_code
_entity_poly.pdbx_strand_id
1 'polypeptide(L)'
;MGKNDLCKGLTFQDCELAILRNAIDVADKIKGKTKMNSPEIRKIISIVENFIRRKSLICYGGTAINNILPKDDQFYDKDIEIPDYDFFSPSPLEDAKELADIYFKAGFEEVESKSGVHFGTFKVFVNFTPIADITIISNEIYKNIKKEAISVKGILYAPPNYLRMAMYLELSRPNGDVSRWEKVLKRITLLNKHYPLIHKNCHTIEFQREMDTPNEEEDLYKIVQQGLIDQSVVFFGGFANSLYSKYMPRKFGRKLKKLPDFDVLSEDSFETATIIKEQLQRKGFKKISIIRHDNIGNIISEHYELNVAGETMCFLYTPMACHSYNEITFNNTRIKVATVDTMMSFYLAFLYANRQYYDKNRILCMSQYLFTVQQKNRLAQKGLLRRFSINCYGEQPTLETMRAEKSAKYEELKDKRGTKEFDMWFLRYVPRELSKKKPPRDAKPTRNAKADKTAKTVKKRPKKKSKQTRRWKLF
;
A
#
# COMPACT_ATOMS: atom_id res chain seq x y z
N MET A 1 -22.67 -12.69 -49.50
CA MET A 1 -22.62 -12.58 -48.03
C MET A 1 -21.93 -11.27 -47.68
N GLY A 2 -22.50 -10.46 -46.78
CA GLY A 2 -21.81 -9.27 -46.29
C GLY A 2 -20.64 -9.65 -45.37
N LYS A 3 -19.53 -8.91 -45.41
CA LYS A 3 -18.47 -9.07 -44.42
C LYS A 3 -19.01 -8.59 -43.07
N ASN A 4 -18.95 -9.44 -42.05
CA ASN A 4 -19.15 -9.03 -40.67
C ASN A 4 -18.07 -7.98 -40.33
N ASP A 5 -18.44 -6.78 -39.87
CA ASP A 5 -17.47 -5.72 -39.58
C ASP A 5 -16.45 -6.13 -38.49
N LEU A 6 -16.82 -7.06 -37.60
CA LEU A 6 -15.90 -7.67 -36.62
C LEU A 6 -14.72 -8.43 -37.27
N CYS A 7 -14.85 -8.84 -38.54
CA CYS A 7 -13.84 -9.60 -39.29
C CYS A 7 -13.11 -8.78 -40.36
N LYS A 8 -13.23 -7.45 -40.33
CA LYS A 8 -12.73 -6.56 -41.38
C LYS A 8 -11.20 -6.43 -41.35
N GLY A 9 -10.53 -7.20 -42.22
CA GLY A 9 -9.08 -7.22 -42.34
C GLY A 9 -8.38 -8.30 -41.50
N LEU A 10 -9.15 -9.21 -40.90
CA LEU A 10 -8.64 -10.36 -40.14
C LEU A 10 -8.46 -11.60 -41.04
N THR A 11 -7.63 -12.56 -40.60
CA THR A 11 -7.61 -13.91 -41.18
C THR A 11 -8.90 -14.66 -40.85
N PHE A 12 -9.11 -15.86 -41.42
CA PHE A 12 -10.26 -16.69 -41.07
C PHE A 12 -10.24 -17.07 -39.58
N GLN A 13 -9.08 -17.48 -39.08
CA GLN A 13 -8.86 -17.86 -37.69
C GLN A 13 -9.01 -16.65 -36.74
N ASP A 14 -8.46 -15.50 -37.10
CA ASP A 14 -8.63 -14.27 -36.31
C ASP A 14 -10.09 -13.78 -36.30
N CYS A 15 -10.83 -13.96 -37.41
CA CYS A 15 -12.27 -13.68 -37.49
C CYS A 15 -13.08 -14.61 -36.57
N GLU A 16 -12.80 -15.91 -36.58
CA GLU A 16 -13.42 -16.88 -35.67
C GLU A 16 -13.14 -16.54 -34.19
N LEU A 17 -11.89 -16.21 -33.86
CA LEU A 17 -11.51 -15.74 -32.51
C LEU A 17 -12.18 -14.41 -32.13
N ALA A 18 -12.35 -13.48 -33.08
CA ALA A 18 -13.05 -12.21 -32.84
C ALA A 18 -14.56 -12.43 -32.58
N ILE A 19 -15.20 -13.34 -33.32
CA ILE A 19 -16.60 -13.75 -33.11
C ILE A 19 -16.75 -14.41 -31.73
N LEU A 20 -15.86 -15.34 -31.37
CA LEU A 20 -15.87 -16.00 -30.06
C LEU A 20 -15.68 -14.98 -28.91
N ARG A 21 -14.72 -14.07 -29.01
CA ARG A 21 -14.49 -13.00 -28.01
C ARG A 21 -15.73 -12.12 -27.85
N ASN A 22 -16.34 -11.67 -28.94
CA ASN A 22 -17.56 -10.88 -28.90
C ASN A 22 -18.75 -11.66 -28.27
N ALA A 23 -18.85 -12.97 -28.53
CA ALA A 23 -19.88 -13.82 -27.91
C ALA A 23 -19.67 -13.96 -26.38
N ILE A 24 -18.42 -14.10 -25.93
CA ILE A 24 -18.04 -14.11 -24.50
C ILE A 24 -18.38 -12.75 -23.86
N ASP A 25 -17.95 -11.64 -24.46
CA ASP A 25 -18.23 -10.28 -23.98
C ASP A 25 -19.74 -10.02 -23.82
N VAL A 26 -20.55 -10.47 -24.78
CA VAL A 26 -22.02 -10.35 -24.70
C VAL A 26 -22.60 -11.24 -23.60
N ALA A 27 -22.16 -12.50 -23.50
CA ALA A 27 -22.64 -13.43 -22.49
C ALA A 27 -22.33 -12.95 -21.06
N ASP A 28 -21.13 -12.43 -20.82
CA ASP A 28 -20.72 -11.96 -19.50
C ASP A 28 -21.35 -10.61 -19.14
N LYS A 29 -21.59 -9.72 -20.11
CA LYS A 29 -22.43 -8.52 -19.91
C LYS A 29 -23.86 -8.88 -19.48
N ILE A 30 -24.47 -9.90 -20.10
CA ILE A 30 -25.82 -10.39 -19.72
C ILE A 30 -25.81 -10.97 -18.30
N LYS A 31 -24.84 -11.83 -17.96
CA LYS A 31 -24.70 -12.41 -16.61
C LYS A 31 -24.48 -11.33 -15.55
N GLY A 32 -23.55 -10.41 -15.78
CA GLY A 32 -23.23 -9.32 -14.87
C GLY A 32 -24.41 -8.39 -14.63
N LYS A 33 -25.09 -7.95 -15.70
CA LYS A 33 -26.31 -7.15 -15.60
C LYS A 33 -27.44 -7.88 -14.86
N THR A 34 -27.55 -9.19 -15.02
CA THR A 34 -28.50 -10.00 -14.23
C THR A 34 -28.14 -10.01 -12.75
N LYS A 35 -26.85 -10.21 -12.42
CA LYS A 35 -26.34 -10.21 -11.04
C LYS A 35 -26.53 -8.85 -10.36
N MET A 36 -26.21 -7.74 -11.03
CA MET A 36 -26.32 -6.37 -10.49
C MET A 36 -27.76 -5.87 -10.32
N ASN A 37 -28.72 -6.46 -11.03
CA ASN A 37 -30.14 -6.18 -10.83
C ASN A 37 -30.77 -6.97 -9.67
N SER A 38 -30.05 -7.92 -9.06
CA SER A 38 -30.51 -8.58 -7.84
C SER A 38 -30.66 -7.57 -6.68
N PRO A 39 -31.83 -7.51 -6.01
CA PRO A 39 -32.02 -6.70 -4.80
C PRO A 39 -31.02 -7.04 -3.68
N GLU A 40 -30.57 -8.30 -3.65
CA GLU A 40 -29.56 -8.78 -2.72
C GLU A 40 -28.21 -8.07 -2.93
N ILE A 41 -27.69 -8.06 -4.15
CA ILE A 41 -26.40 -7.43 -4.49
C ILE A 41 -26.46 -5.93 -4.25
N ARG A 42 -27.57 -5.27 -4.60
CA ARG A 42 -27.80 -3.85 -4.31
C ARG A 42 -27.80 -3.56 -2.80
N LYS A 43 -28.38 -4.45 -1.98
CA LYS A 43 -28.33 -4.37 -0.52
C LYS A 43 -26.90 -4.57 0.00
N ILE A 44 -26.13 -5.51 -0.58
CA ILE A 44 -24.74 -5.77 -0.19
C ILE A 44 -23.87 -4.53 -0.42
N ILE A 45 -23.93 -3.95 -1.62
CA ILE A 45 -23.18 -2.73 -2.00
C ILE A 45 -23.58 -1.55 -1.11
N SER A 46 -24.87 -1.34 -0.87
CA SER A 46 -25.36 -0.26 0.01
C SER A 46 -24.81 -0.37 1.44
N ILE A 47 -24.65 -1.58 1.97
CA ILE A 47 -24.08 -1.78 3.32
C ILE A 47 -22.60 -1.39 3.37
N VAL A 48 -21.75 -1.83 2.43
CA VAL A 48 -20.32 -1.48 2.43
C VAL A 48 -20.10 0.02 2.16
N GLU A 49 -20.84 0.62 1.23
CA GLU A 49 -20.75 2.07 1.01
C GLU A 49 -21.15 2.88 2.24
N ASN A 50 -22.23 2.50 2.93
CA ASN A 50 -22.66 3.17 4.15
C ASN A 50 -21.68 2.94 5.31
N PHE A 51 -21.05 1.77 5.38
CA PHE A 51 -19.99 1.47 6.35
C PHE A 51 -18.78 2.40 6.15
N ILE A 52 -18.22 2.43 4.93
CA ILE A 52 -17.08 3.27 4.55
C ILE A 52 -17.36 4.75 4.81
N ARG A 53 -18.54 5.23 4.39
CA ARG A 53 -19.01 6.63 4.58
C ARG A 53 -19.10 6.99 6.07
N ARG A 54 -19.81 6.21 6.88
CA ARG A 54 -19.97 6.42 8.32
C ARG A 54 -18.64 6.42 9.08
N LYS A 55 -17.75 5.49 8.76
CA LYS A 55 -16.40 5.38 9.37
C LYS A 55 -15.40 6.39 8.76
N SER A 56 -15.75 7.03 7.65
CA SER A 56 -14.88 7.89 6.84
C SER A 56 -13.55 7.21 6.51
N LEU A 57 -13.64 5.97 6.00
CA LEU A 57 -12.50 5.18 5.52
C LEU A 57 -12.14 5.58 4.08
N ILE A 58 -10.93 5.25 3.65
CA ILE A 58 -10.36 5.76 2.39
C ILE A 58 -10.20 4.63 1.39
N CYS A 59 -11.02 4.64 0.35
CA CYS A 59 -10.88 3.70 -0.76
C CYS A 59 -9.59 3.95 -1.56
N TYR A 60 -8.94 2.87 -2.01
CA TYR A 60 -7.75 2.91 -2.87
C TYR A 60 -7.94 2.02 -4.11
N GLY A 61 -6.85 1.70 -4.79
CA GLY A 61 -6.83 0.65 -5.82
C GLY A 61 -7.62 1.00 -7.07
N GLY A 62 -8.09 -0.03 -7.78
CA GLY A 62 -8.83 0.13 -9.04
C GLY A 62 -10.13 0.90 -8.84
N THR A 63 -10.84 0.63 -7.75
CA THR A 63 -12.12 1.23 -7.41
C THR A 63 -11.99 2.72 -7.08
N ALA A 64 -10.90 3.15 -6.44
CA ALA A 64 -10.65 4.58 -6.26
C ALA A 64 -10.31 5.31 -7.56
N ILE A 65 -9.39 4.77 -8.37
CA ILE A 65 -9.03 5.38 -9.66
C ILE A 65 -10.30 5.54 -10.53
N ASN A 66 -11.16 4.52 -10.57
CA ASN A 66 -12.41 4.57 -11.34
C ASN A 66 -13.38 5.66 -10.84
N ASN A 67 -13.60 5.75 -9.52
CA ASN A 67 -14.63 6.64 -8.98
C ASN A 67 -14.28 8.14 -9.00
N ILE A 68 -13.00 8.50 -9.10
CA ILE A 68 -12.57 9.91 -9.24
C ILE A 68 -12.52 10.37 -10.72
N LEU A 69 -12.59 9.46 -11.69
CA LEU A 69 -12.60 9.82 -13.11
C LEU A 69 -13.98 10.34 -13.57
N PRO A 70 -14.06 11.26 -14.55
CA PRO A 70 -15.31 11.60 -15.22
C PRO A 70 -15.99 10.36 -15.80
N LYS A 71 -17.33 10.35 -15.82
CA LYS A 71 -18.15 9.17 -16.17
C LYS A 71 -17.69 8.45 -17.44
N ASP A 72 -17.41 9.22 -18.49
CA ASP A 72 -17.13 8.71 -19.84
C ASP A 72 -15.71 8.12 -19.96
N ASP A 73 -14.87 8.32 -18.94
CA ASP A 73 -13.56 7.70 -18.76
C ASP A 73 -13.54 6.70 -17.57
N GLN A 74 -14.71 6.26 -17.06
CA GLN A 74 -14.76 5.16 -16.09
C GLN A 74 -14.61 3.80 -16.81
N PHE A 75 -13.75 2.94 -16.27
CA PHE A 75 -13.37 1.63 -16.85
C PHE A 75 -13.99 0.42 -16.13
N TYR A 76 -14.83 0.65 -15.11
CA TYR A 76 -15.69 -0.36 -14.50
C TYR A 76 -17.14 0.00 -14.73
N ASP A 77 -17.92 -0.92 -15.31
CA ASP A 77 -19.34 -0.75 -15.57
C ASP A 77 -20.15 -1.16 -14.32
N LYS A 78 -20.75 -0.16 -13.65
CA LYS A 78 -21.49 -0.35 -12.39
C LYS A 78 -22.88 -0.95 -12.57
N ASP A 79 -23.35 -1.11 -13.80
CA ASP A 79 -24.59 -1.83 -14.10
C ASP A 79 -24.33 -3.32 -14.43
N ILE A 80 -23.06 -3.75 -14.46
CA ILE A 80 -22.63 -5.10 -14.86
C ILE A 80 -21.67 -5.75 -13.85
N GLU A 81 -20.72 -5.01 -13.27
CA GLU A 81 -19.69 -5.51 -12.36
C GLU A 81 -19.98 -5.13 -10.90
N ILE A 82 -19.84 -6.10 -9.98
CA ILE A 82 -19.82 -5.81 -8.53
C ILE A 82 -18.49 -5.10 -8.21
N PRO A 83 -18.50 -3.91 -7.61
CA PRO A 83 -17.26 -3.25 -7.21
C PRO A 83 -16.62 -3.99 -6.02
N ASP A 84 -15.35 -4.34 -6.16
CA ASP A 84 -14.50 -4.80 -5.05
C ASP A 84 -13.98 -3.56 -4.30
N TYR A 85 -14.27 -3.45 -3.00
CA TYR A 85 -13.95 -2.25 -2.21
C TYR A 85 -12.62 -2.42 -1.46
N ASP A 86 -11.51 -2.13 -2.14
CA ASP A 86 -10.22 -1.77 -1.53
C ASP A 86 -10.37 -0.53 -0.63
N PHE A 87 -10.15 -0.62 0.69
CA PHE A 87 -10.04 0.57 1.56
C PHE A 87 -9.09 0.45 2.77
N PHE A 88 -8.46 1.57 3.12
CA PHE A 88 -7.60 1.68 4.30
C PHE A 88 -8.42 1.91 5.57
N SER A 89 -7.98 1.28 6.66
CA SER A 89 -8.45 1.56 8.03
C SER A 89 -7.29 1.59 9.03
N PRO A 90 -7.34 2.46 10.07
CA PRO A 90 -6.42 2.41 11.20
C PRO A 90 -6.75 1.27 12.19
N SER A 91 -7.92 0.63 12.06
CA SER A 91 -8.40 -0.48 12.88
C SER A 91 -9.05 -1.57 12.00
N PRO A 92 -8.31 -2.15 11.05
CA PRO A 92 -8.89 -2.95 9.96
C PRO A 92 -9.43 -4.30 10.44
N LEU A 93 -8.81 -4.89 11.47
CA LEU A 93 -9.30 -6.11 12.12
C LEU A 93 -10.67 -5.90 12.78
N GLU A 94 -10.82 -4.80 13.51
CA GLU A 94 -12.08 -4.43 14.16
C GLU A 94 -13.16 -4.07 13.13
N ASP A 95 -12.80 -3.31 12.09
CA ASP A 95 -13.74 -2.92 11.02
C ASP A 95 -14.21 -4.12 10.19
N ALA A 96 -13.34 -5.09 9.90
CA ALA A 96 -13.71 -6.28 9.15
C ALA A 96 -14.66 -7.20 9.94
N LYS A 97 -14.45 -7.31 11.26
CA LYS A 97 -15.40 -7.96 12.17
C LYS A 97 -16.73 -7.20 12.21
N GLU A 98 -16.72 -5.88 12.37
CA GLU A 98 -17.96 -5.08 12.42
C GLU A 98 -18.76 -5.14 11.12
N LEU A 99 -18.10 -5.09 9.95
CA LEU A 99 -18.76 -5.19 8.65
C LEU A 99 -19.40 -6.57 8.44
N ALA A 100 -18.71 -7.66 8.79
CA ALA A 100 -19.29 -9.00 8.80
C ALA A 100 -20.49 -9.11 9.76
N ASP A 101 -20.39 -8.52 10.94
CA ASP A 101 -21.48 -8.47 11.92
C ASP A 101 -22.71 -7.70 11.40
N ILE A 102 -22.51 -6.63 10.63
CA ILE A 102 -23.59 -5.86 9.98
C ILE A 102 -24.26 -6.68 8.88
N TYR A 103 -23.50 -7.40 8.05
CA TYR A 103 -24.08 -8.31 7.05
C TYR A 103 -24.90 -9.42 7.69
N PHE A 104 -24.39 -10.08 8.73
CA PHE A 104 -25.15 -11.13 9.42
C PHE A 104 -26.45 -10.57 10.04
N LYS A 105 -26.41 -9.40 10.67
CA LYS A 105 -27.60 -8.70 11.20
C LYS A 105 -28.58 -8.25 10.11
N ALA A 106 -28.10 -8.05 8.88
CA ALA A 106 -28.93 -7.74 7.72
C ALA A 106 -29.57 -8.98 7.06
N GLY A 107 -29.36 -10.18 7.61
CA GLY A 107 -30.00 -11.43 7.17
C GLY A 107 -29.19 -12.27 6.18
N PHE A 108 -27.91 -11.97 5.98
CA PHE A 108 -27.01 -12.81 5.18
C PHE A 108 -26.45 -13.94 6.04
N GLU A 109 -26.64 -15.21 5.64
CA GLU A 109 -26.17 -16.36 6.42
C GLU A 109 -24.67 -16.63 6.26
N GLU A 110 -24.20 -16.68 5.00
CA GLU A 110 -22.84 -17.09 4.66
C GLU A 110 -21.90 -15.88 4.58
N VAL A 111 -21.55 -15.37 5.77
CA VAL A 111 -20.67 -14.22 5.96
C VAL A 111 -19.39 -14.66 6.66
N GLU A 112 -18.24 -14.38 6.03
CA GLU A 112 -16.91 -14.64 6.60
C GLU A 112 -16.02 -13.41 6.44
N SER A 113 -15.35 -13.01 7.53
CA SER A 113 -14.18 -12.13 7.48
C SER A 113 -12.93 -12.94 7.80
N LYS A 114 -11.88 -12.81 6.98
CA LYS A 114 -10.61 -13.54 7.18
C LYS A 114 -9.38 -12.75 6.79
N SER A 115 -8.23 -13.13 7.34
CA SER A 115 -6.93 -12.57 6.96
C SER A 115 -6.66 -12.77 5.46
N GLY A 116 -6.22 -11.72 4.77
CA GLY A 116 -5.73 -11.79 3.40
C GLY A 116 -4.36 -12.47 3.28
N VAL A 117 -3.80 -12.49 2.07
CA VAL A 117 -2.45 -13.01 1.80
C VAL A 117 -1.41 -12.13 2.49
N HIS A 118 -1.49 -10.81 2.28
CA HIS A 118 -0.63 -9.83 2.94
C HIS A 118 -1.05 -9.59 4.39
N PHE A 119 -0.08 -9.39 5.28
CA PHE A 119 -0.31 -9.07 6.69
C PHE A 119 -1.10 -7.75 6.84
N GLY A 120 -2.07 -7.74 7.75
CA GLY A 120 -2.90 -6.57 8.05
C GLY A 120 -3.95 -6.19 6.99
N THR A 121 -4.10 -6.96 5.92
CA THR A 121 -5.28 -6.92 5.04
C THR A 121 -6.29 -7.98 5.48
N PHE A 122 -7.58 -7.63 5.51
CA PHE A 122 -8.69 -8.54 5.81
C PHE A 122 -9.72 -8.52 4.69
N LYS A 123 -10.11 -9.71 4.23
CA LYS A 123 -11.13 -9.88 3.20
C LYS A 123 -12.48 -10.16 3.85
N VAL A 124 -13.54 -9.48 3.41
CA VAL A 124 -14.93 -9.74 3.82
C VAL A 124 -15.70 -10.34 2.65
N PHE A 125 -16.30 -11.51 2.89
CA PHE A 125 -17.11 -12.27 1.95
C PHE A 125 -18.57 -12.30 2.41
N VAL A 126 -19.49 -12.19 1.45
CA VAL A 126 -20.94 -12.36 1.66
C VAL A 126 -21.46 -13.27 0.56
N ASN A 127 -22.12 -14.37 0.94
CA ASN A 127 -22.61 -15.42 0.04
C ASN A 127 -21.52 -15.82 -0.97
N PHE A 128 -20.33 -16.12 -0.44
CA PHE A 128 -19.09 -16.50 -1.14
C PHE A 128 -18.51 -15.46 -2.13
N THR A 129 -19.16 -14.32 -2.33
CA THR A 129 -18.63 -13.22 -3.15
C THR A 129 -17.71 -12.33 -2.29
N PRO A 130 -16.48 -12.00 -2.72
CA PRO A 130 -15.64 -11.01 -2.05
C PRO A 130 -16.23 -9.61 -2.22
N ILE A 131 -16.34 -8.84 -1.14
CA ILE A 131 -17.00 -7.52 -1.14
C ILE A 131 -16.03 -6.38 -0.77
N ALA A 132 -15.06 -6.64 0.11
CA ALA A 132 -14.14 -5.62 0.60
C ALA A 132 -12.79 -6.20 1.05
N ASP A 133 -11.73 -5.44 0.75
CA ASP A 133 -10.37 -5.62 1.25
C ASP A 133 -10.01 -4.44 2.17
N ILE A 134 -9.95 -4.73 3.47
CA ILE A 134 -9.74 -3.74 4.52
C ILE A 134 -8.28 -3.83 4.98
N THR A 135 -7.47 -2.83 4.61
CA THR A 135 -6.01 -2.89 4.71
C THR A 135 -5.45 -1.91 5.74
N ILE A 136 -4.50 -2.37 6.56
CA ILE A 136 -3.74 -1.51 7.47
C ILE A 136 -2.82 -0.56 6.72
N ILE A 137 -2.65 0.65 7.24
CA ILE A 137 -1.61 1.59 6.82
C ILE A 137 -1.19 2.42 8.04
N SER A 138 0.02 2.97 8.07
CA SER A 138 0.50 3.67 9.28
C SER A 138 -0.39 4.88 9.60
N ASN A 139 -0.59 5.17 10.89
CA ASN A 139 -1.45 6.28 11.33
C ASN A 139 -0.98 7.65 10.82
N GLU A 140 0.32 7.81 10.54
CA GLU A 140 0.89 9.01 9.92
C GLU A 140 0.47 9.10 8.44
N ILE A 141 0.75 8.06 7.66
CA ILE A 141 0.42 8.00 6.23
C ILE A 141 -1.11 8.11 6.04
N TYR A 142 -1.91 7.41 6.84
CA TYR A 142 -3.38 7.49 6.80
C TYR A 142 -3.88 8.92 6.96
N LYS A 143 -3.36 9.66 7.94
CA LYS A 143 -3.71 11.08 8.17
C LYS A 143 -3.29 11.95 6.98
N ASN A 144 -2.16 11.68 6.34
CA ASN A 144 -1.67 12.47 5.21
C ASN A 144 -2.47 12.20 3.93
N ILE A 145 -2.78 10.94 3.63
CA ILE A 145 -3.73 10.55 2.58
C ILE A 145 -5.08 11.22 2.81
N LYS A 146 -5.59 11.20 4.06
CA LYS A 146 -6.92 11.75 4.39
C LYS A 146 -7.06 13.26 4.20
N LYS A 147 -5.97 14.04 4.38
CA LYS A 147 -5.94 15.49 4.12
C LYS A 147 -6.15 15.83 2.63
N GLU A 148 -5.73 14.95 1.73
CA GLU A 148 -5.71 15.15 0.28
C GLU A 148 -6.81 14.32 -0.44
N ALA A 149 -7.59 13.52 0.30
CA ALA A 149 -8.55 12.56 -0.25
C ALA A 149 -9.75 13.24 -0.95
N ILE A 150 -10.15 12.70 -2.09
CA ILE A 150 -11.29 13.19 -2.89
C ILE A 150 -12.58 12.55 -2.37
N SER A 151 -13.57 13.37 -2.00
CA SER A 151 -14.89 12.88 -1.59
C SER A 151 -15.84 12.80 -2.79
N VAL A 152 -16.38 11.61 -3.08
CA VAL A 152 -17.44 11.41 -4.08
C VAL A 152 -18.59 10.66 -3.42
N LYS A 153 -19.80 11.24 -3.44
CA LYS A 153 -20.99 10.73 -2.71
C LYS A 153 -20.71 10.42 -1.22
N GLY A 154 -19.83 11.19 -0.58
CA GLY A 154 -19.43 11.02 0.82
C GLY A 154 -18.47 9.86 1.10
N ILE A 155 -18.05 9.10 0.08
CA ILE A 155 -16.95 8.14 0.20
C ILE A 155 -15.64 8.87 -0.09
N LEU A 156 -14.62 8.65 0.75
CA LEU A 156 -13.29 9.20 0.54
C LEU A 156 -12.48 8.27 -0.35
N TYR A 157 -11.81 8.82 -1.35
CA TYR A 157 -10.93 8.12 -2.28
C TYR A 157 -9.51 8.70 -2.18
N ALA A 158 -8.50 7.84 -2.20
CA ALA A 158 -7.10 8.23 -2.07
C ALA A 158 -6.68 9.27 -3.15
N PRO A 159 -5.80 10.22 -2.82
CA PRO A 159 -5.44 11.31 -3.73
C PRO A 159 -4.73 10.78 -4.99
N PRO A 160 -4.84 11.49 -6.14
CA PRO A 160 -4.21 11.08 -7.40
C PRO A 160 -2.72 10.77 -7.30
N ASN A 161 -1.97 11.47 -6.44
CA ASN A 161 -0.53 11.23 -6.28
C ASN A 161 -0.22 9.95 -5.48
N TYR A 162 -1.08 9.56 -4.53
CA TYR A 162 -0.99 8.24 -3.89
C TYR A 162 -1.37 7.11 -4.86
N LEU A 163 -2.41 7.31 -5.67
CA LEU A 163 -2.81 6.34 -6.70
C LEU A 163 -1.73 6.19 -7.79
N ARG A 164 -1.03 7.28 -8.16
CA ARG A 164 0.18 7.22 -8.98
C ARG A 164 1.29 6.43 -8.31
N MET A 165 1.60 6.70 -7.04
CA MET A 165 2.65 6.00 -6.29
C MET A 165 2.43 4.49 -6.37
N ALA A 166 1.23 4.01 -6.04
CA ALA A 166 0.89 2.58 -6.10
C ALA A 166 1.02 1.99 -7.52
N MET A 167 0.60 2.72 -8.56
CA MET A 167 0.72 2.25 -9.95
C MET A 167 2.17 2.26 -10.46
N TYR A 168 2.97 3.27 -10.13
CA TYR A 168 4.41 3.27 -10.43
C TYR A 168 5.14 2.18 -9.63
N LEU A 169 4.72 1.89 -8.40
CA LEU A 169 5.26 0.80 -7.58
C LEU A 169 5.08 -0.56 -8.28
N GLU A 170 3.88 -0.85 -8.79
CA GLU A 170 3.63 -2.05 -9.60
C GLU A 170 4.49 -2.08 -10.88
N LEU A 171 4.57 -0.98 -11.65
CA LEU A 171 5.40 -0.90 -12.86
C LEU A 171 6.92 -0.95 -12.58
N SER A 172 7.35 -0.68 -11.34
CA SER A 172 8.75 -0.70 -10.94
C SER A 172 9.27 -2.08 -10.51
N ARG A 173 8.42 -3.12 -10.43
CA ARG A 173 8.76 -4.44 -9.87
C ARG A 173 8.66 -5.55 -10.92
N PRO A 174 9.72 -5.85 -11.70
CA PRO A 174 9.68 -6.84 -12.78
C PRO A 174 9.65 -8.29 -12.29
N ASN A 175 10.11 -8.57 -11.06
CA ASN A 175 9.93 -9.88 -10.42
C ASN A 175 8.57 -9.99 -9.70
N GLY A 176 7.75 -8.93 -9.72
CA GLY A 176 6.40 -8.92 -9.17
C GLY A 176 5.37 -9.45 -10.17
N ASP A 177 4.09 -9.15 -9.94
CA ASP A 177 3.00 -9.54 -10.85
C ASP A 177 2.96 -8.67 -12.12
N VAL A 178 3.86 -9.00 -13.06
CA VAL A 178 3.95 -8.34 -14.37
C VAL A 178 2.70 -8.52 -15.25
N SER A 179 1.82 -9.48 -14.94
CA SER A 179 0.55 -9.65 -15.68
C SER A 179 -0.36 -8.42 -15.55
N ARG A 180 -0.20 -7.66 -14.46
CA ARG A 180 -0.95 -6.42 -14.20
C ARG A 180 -0.42 -5.21 -14.97
N TRP A 181 0.80 -5.24 -15.50
CA TRP A 181 1.48 -4.06 -16.04
C TRP A 181 0.68 -3.35 -17.15
N GLU A 182 0.03 -4.08 -18.06
CA GLU A 182 -0.80 -3.47 -19.12
C GLU A 182 -2.01 -2.73 -18.52
N LYS A 183 -2.71 -3.37 -17.58
CA LYS A 183 -3.88 -2.82 -16.86
C LYS A 183 -3.50 -1.58 -16.03
N VAL A 184 -2.33 -1.61 -15.39
CA VAL A 184 -1.76 -0.49 -14.65
C VAL A 184 -1.37 0.66 -15.58
N LEU A 185 -0.71 0.38 -16.71
CA LEU A 185 -0.28 1.40 -17.67
C LEU A 185 -1.47 2.14 -18.31
N LYS A 186 -2.54 1.41 -18.64
CA LYS A 186 -3.81 2.02 -19.10
C LYS A 186 -4.39 2.95 -18.03
N ARG A 187 -4.51 2.47 -16.78
CA ARG A 187 -5.06 3.23 -15.65
C ARG A 187 -4.25 4.48 -15.30
N ILE A 188 -2.92 4.40 -15.24
CA ILE A 188 -2.09 5.56 -14.89
C ILE A 188 -2.08 6.60 -16.02
N THR A 189 -2.15 6.18 -17.28
CA THR A 189 -2.32 7.09 -18.43
C THR A 189 -3.62 7.88 -18.31
N LEU A 190 -4.71 7.21 -17.92
CA LEU A 190 -6.03 7.82 -17.74
C LEU A 190 -6.10 8.75 -16.52
N LEU A 191 -5.50 8.36 -15.40
CA LEU A 191 -5.35 9.24 -14.24
C LEU A 191 -4.50 10.49 -14.57
N ASN A 192 -3.49 10.35 -15.42
CA ASN A 192 -2.63 11.45 -15.88
C ASN A 192 -3.32 12.39 -16.88
N LYS A 193 -4.33 11.92 -17.63
CA LYS A 193 -5.20 12.77 -18.49
C LYS A 193 -6.00 13.78 -17.65
N HIS A 194 -6.57 13.33 -16.52
CA HIS A 194 -7.53 14.12 -15.73
C HIS A 194 -6.94 14.84 -14.52
N TYR A 195 -5.91 14.27 -13.89
CA TYR A 195 -5.28 14.84 -12.70
C TYR A 195 -3.79 15.14 -12.95
N PRO A 196 -3.41 15.87 -14.03
CA PRO A 196 -2.03 15.94 -14.51
C PRO A 196 -1.05 16.39 -13.42
N LEU A 197 0.13 15.78 -13.40
CA LEU A 197 1.16 16.03 -12.40
C LEU A 197 1.87 17.38 -12.68
N ILE A 198 1.24 18.46 -12.20
CA ILE A 198 1.68 19.85 -12.40
C ILE A 198 1.74 20.55 -11.04
N HIS A 199 2.90 21.09 -10.70
CA HIS A 199 3.13 21.99 -9.59
C HIS A 199 3.57 23.36 -10.15
N LYS A 200 2.96 24.45 -9.67
CA LYS A 200 3.09 25.77 -10.30
C LYS A 200 4.46 26.44 -10.10
N ASN A 201 5.12 26.16 -8.96
CA ASN A 201 6.28 26.94 -8.50
C ASN A 201 7.64 26.29 -8.79
N CYS A 202 7.70 25.27 -9.66
CA CYS A 202 8.95 24.56 -9.98
C CYS A 202 10.07 25.46 -10.56
N HIS A 203 9.72 26.64 -11.06
CA HIS A 203 10.66 27.65 -11.51
C HIS A 203 11.40 28.37 -10.37
N THR A 204 10.72 28.64 -9.25
CA THR A 204 11.27 29.40 -8.12
C THR A 204 11.99 28.51 -7.11
N ILE A 205 11.69 27.20 -7.07
CA ILE A 205 12.38 26.25 -6.18
C ILE A 205 13.87 26.17 -6.51
N GLU A 206 14.68 26.23 -5.47
CA GLU A 206 16.08 25.84 -5.48
C GLU A 206 16.16 24.35 -5.15
N PHE A 207 16.75 23.57 -6.06
CA PHE A 207 16.87 22.12 -5.91
C PHE A 207 18.17 21.74 -5.18
N GLN A 208 19.13 22.66 -5.14
CA GLN A 208 20.38 22.61 -4.41
C GLN A 208 20.20 23.20 -3.00
N ARG A 209 20.85 22.62 -1.99
CA ARG A 209 21.31 23.37 -0.81
C ARG A 209 22.74 23.83 -1.09
N GLU A 210 23.06 25.08 -0.75
CA GLU A 210 24.47 25.48 -0.67
C GLU A 210 25.08 24.85 0.58
N MET A 211 26.29 24.29 0.46
CA MET A 211 27.02 23.74 1.61
C MET A 211 27.83 24.85 2.28
N ASP A 212 27.87 24.85 3.62
CA ASP A 212 28.63 25.82 4.42
C ASP A 212 30.16 25.80 4.17
N THR A 213 30.69 24.79 3.47
CA THR A 213 32.15 24.60 3.23
C THR A 213 32.50 24.35 1.75
N PRO A 214 32.50 25.39 0.87
CA PRO A 214 32.66 25.21 -0.58
C PRO A 214 33.98 24.58 -1.05
N ASN A 215 35.08 24.81 -0.33
CA ASN A 215 36.41 24.36 -0.77
C ASN A 215 36.66 22.84 -0.58
N GLU A 216 35.84 22.16 0.22
CA GLU A 216 35.92 20.70 0.43
C GLU A 216 34.77 19.95 -0.29
N GLU A 217 33.77 20.67 -0.81
CA GLU A 217 32.54 20.14 -1.42
C GLU A 217 32.83 19.18 -2.59
N GLU A 218 33.71 19.55 -3.52
CA GLU A 218 33.92 18.76 -4.75
C GLU A 218 34.58 17.40 -4.47
N ASP A 219 35.57 17.35 -3.58
CA ASP A 219 36.25 16.11 -3.22
C ASP A 219 35.41 15.24 -2.27
N LEU A 220 34.67 15.85 -1.33
CA LEU A 220 33.67 15.15 -0.52
C LEU A 220 32.61 14.48 -1.40
N TYR A 221 32.05 15.22 -2.36
CA TYR A 221 31.09 14.69 -3.33
C TYR A 221 31.70 13.56 -4.18
N LYS A 222 32.93 13.69 -4.68
CA LYS A 222 33.61 12.63 -5.45
C LYS A 222 33.84 11.36 -4.63
N ILE A 223 34.25 11.48 -3.37
CA ILE A 223 34.51 10.31 -2.50
C ILE A 223 33.20 9.57 -2.22
N VAL A 224 32.13 10.29 -1.86
CA VAL A 224 30.80 9.68 -1.67
C VAL A 224 30.27 9.08 -2.98
N GLN A 225 30.41 9.77 -4.11
CA GLN A 225 30.03 9.25 -5.43
C GLN A 225 30.77 7.95 -5.76
N GLN A 226 32.10 7.92 -5.59
CA GLN A 226 32.91 6.75 -5.95
C GLN A 226 32.62 5.58 -5.01
N GLY A 227 32.56 5.79 -3.70
CA GLY A 227 32.20 4.73 -2.75
C GLY A 227 30.84 4.12 -3.03
N LEU A 228 29.84 4.92 -3.40
CA LEU A 228 28.52 4.43 -3.82
C LEU A 228 28.59 3.63 -5.15
N ILE A 229 29.41 4.07 -6.11
CA ILE A 229 29.64 3.33 -7.37
C ILE A 229 30.34 2.00 -7.11
N ASP A 230 31.36 1.97 -6.24
CA ASP A 230 32.13 0.76 -5.91
C ASP A 230 31.24 -0.30 -5.25
N GLN A 231 30.33 0.13 -4.35
CA GLN A 231 29.32 -0.75 -3.74
C GLN A 231 28.16 -1.13 -4.69
N SER A 232 28.23 -0.72 -5.97
CA SER A 232 27.27 -1.14 -7.02
C SER A 232 25.80 -0.85 -6.69
N VAL A 233 25.52 0.23 -5.94
CA VAL A 233 24.17 0.63 -5.51
C VAL A 233 23.32 1.12 -6.68
N VAL A 234 22.00 1.24 -6.49
CA VAL A 234 21.10 1.87 -7.48
C VAL A 234 20.81 3.32 -7.11
N PHE A 235 21.33 4.26 -7.90
CA PHE A 235 21.05 5.69 -7.71
C PHE A 235 19.62 6.06 -8.13
N PHE A 236 18.88 6.74 -7.25
CA PHE A 236 17.54 7.28 -7.56
C PHE A 236 17.32 8.73 -7.11
N GLY A 237 18.26 9.34 -6.38
CA GLY A 237 18.19 10.71 -5.87
C GLY A 237 18.78 11.79 -6.78
N GLY A 238 19.45 12.79 -6.16
CA GLY A 238 20.02 13.95 -6.83
C GLY A 238 20.93 13.61 -8.02
N PHE A 239 21.89 12.71 -7.85
CA PHE A 239 22.75 12.27 -8.96
C PHE A 239 21.96 11.66 -10.13
N ALA A 240 20.93 10.84 -9.86
CA ALA A 240 20.08 10.26 -10.90
C ALA A 240 19.26 11.34 -11.66
N ASN A 241 18.73 12.35 -10.94
CA ASN A 241 18.11 13.52 -11.57
C ASN A 241 19.09 14.29 -12.47
N SER A 242 20.36 14.42 -12.06
CA SER A 242 21.39 15.08 -12.88
C SER A 242 21.62 14.37 -14.21
N LEU A 243 21.51 13.03 -14.23
CA LEU A 243 21.65 12.21 -15.43
C LEU A 243 20.41 12.33 -16.34
N TYR A 244 19.20 12.28 -15.77
CA TYR A 244 17.95 12.53 -16.50
C TYR A 244 17.82 13.98 -17.02
N SER A 245 18.50 14.95 -16.38
CA SER A 245 18.49 16.37 -16.79
C SER A 245 18.94 16.60 -18.23
N LYS A 246 19.76 15.69 -18.78
CA LYS A 246 20.24 15.71 -20.17
C LYS A 246 19.10 15.62 -21.20
N TYR A 247 17.94 15.08 -20.81
CA TYR A 247 16.74 14.94 -21.64
C TYR A 247 15.67 16.01 -21.36
N MET A 248 15.99 17.01 -20.53
CA MET A 248 15.09 18.10 -20.15
C MET A 248 15.35 19.39 -20.95
N PRO A 249 14.36 20.29 -21.09
CA PRO A 249 14.58 21.60 -21.71
C PRO A 249 15.67 22.40 -20.96
N ARG A 250 16.53 23.11 -21.71
CA ARG A 250 17.73 23.80 -21.19
C ARG A 250 17.49 24.69 -19.96
N LYS A 251 16.31 25.31 -19.82
CA LYS A 251 15.95 26.15 -18.65
C LYS A 251 15.86 25.34 -17.34
N PHE A 252 15.41 24.08 -17.40
CA PHE A 252 15.31 23.19 -16.23
C PHE A 252 16.61 22.43 -15.97
N GLY A 253 17.23 21.89 -17.03
CA GLY A 253 18.42 21.05 -16.91
C GLY A 253 19.64 21.74 -16.28
N ARG A 254 19.68 23.08 -16.22
CA ARG A 254 20.71 23.83 -15.48
C ARG A 254 20.54 23.75 -13.95
N LYS A 255 19.31 23.70 -13.41
CA LYS A 255 19.05 23.64 -11.95
C LYS A 255 19.35 22.27 -11.33
N LEU A 256 19.31 21.19 -12.10
CA LEU A 256 19.49 19.81 -11.61
C LEU A 256 20.93 19.28 -11.73
N LYS A 257 21.89 20.13 -12.13
CA LYS A 257 23.31 19.75 -12.28
C LYS A 257 24.15 19.92 -11.01
N LYS A 258 23.60 20.57 -9.98
CA LYS A 258 24.25 20.82 -8.69
C LYS A 258 23.40 20.26 -7.55
N LEU A 259 23.29 18.94 -7.48
CA LEU A 259 22.55 18.26 -6.41
C LEU A 259 23.58 17.46 -5.60
N PRO A 260 24.01 17.94 -4.42
CA PRO A 260 25.06 17.28 -3.64
C PRO A 260 24.58 15.97 -3.01
N ASP A 261 23.29 15.88 -2.69
CA ASP A 261 22.67 14.73 -2.01
C ASP A 261 22.39 13.52 -2.93
N PHE A 262 22.79 12.33 -2.47
CA PHE A 262 22.51 11.04 -3.12
C PHE A 262 21.43 10.27 -2.36
N ASP A 263 20.33 9.92 -3.02
CA ASP A 263 19.44 8.83 -2.59
C ASP A 263 19.78 7.56 -3.37
N VAL A 264 20.02 6.45 -2.67
CA VAL A 264 20.37 5.16 -3.26
C VAL A 264 19.59 4.00 -2.65
N LEU A 265 19.36 2.95 -3.44
CA LEU A 265 19.00 1.64 -2.91
C LEU A 265 20.29 0.85 -2.69
N SER A 266 20.49 0.33 -1.49
CA SER A 266 21.52 -0.66 -1.17
C SER A 266 20.93 -1.75 -0.29
N GLU A 267 21.14 -3.02 -0.65
CA GLU A 267 20.72 -4.19 0.13
C GLU A 267 21.29 -4.08 1.56
N ASP A 268 22.61 -3.97 1.68
CA ASP A 268 23.34 -3.76 2.93
C ASP A 268 23.62 -2.26 3.19
N SER A 269 22.55 -1.49 3.37
CA SER A 269 22.61 -0.02 3.52
C SER A 269 23.49 0.46 4.69
N PHE A 270 23.55 -0.26 5.82
CA PHE A 270 24.41 0.11 6.96
C PHE A 270 25.91 -0.15 6.68
N GLU A 271 26.24 -1.28 6.04
CA GLU A 271 27.62 -1.60 5.66
C GLU A 271 28.11 -0.62 4.58
N THR A 272 27.27 -0.34 3.57
CA THR A 272 27.54 0.66 2.53
C THR A 272 27.87 2.03 3.14
N ALA A 273 27.07 2.49 4.11
CA ALA A 273 27.32 3.74 4.82
C ALA A 273 28.62 3.72 5.63
N THR A 274 28.95 2.57 6.23
CA THR A 274 30.17 2.36 7.03
C THR A 274 31.43 2.38 6.16
N ILE A 275 31.41 1.72 5.00
CA ILE A 275 32.51 1.74 4.02
C ILE A 275 32.80 3.17 3.54
N ILE A 276 31.77 3.93 3.18
CA ILE A 276 31.94 5.32 2.73
C ILE A 276 32.46 6.21 3.87
N LYS A 277 31.95 6.02 5.10
CA LYS A 277 32.46 6.70 6.29
C LYS A 277 33.96 6.42 6.51
N GLU A 278 34.41 5.18 6.37
CA GLU A 278 35.83 4.85 6.47
C GLU A 278 36.66 5.50 5.35
N GLN A 279 36.19 5.49 4.10
CA GLN A 279 36.87 6.17 2.99
C GLN A 279 37.04 7.67 3.27
N LEU A 280 36.02 8.33 3.81
CA LEU A 280 36.06 9.74 4.23
C LEU A 280 37.02 9.98 5.40
N GLN A 281 37.01 9.12 6.42
CA GLN A 281 37.95 9.21 7.55
C GLN A 281 39.41 9.05 7.11
N ARG A 282 39.69 8.10 6.21
CA ARG A 282 41.03 7.90 5.60
C ARG A 282 41.48 9.09 4.74
N LYS A 283 40.54 9.92 4.28
CA LYS A 283 40.78 11.18 3.55
C LYS A 283 40.85 12.43 4.45
N GLY A 284 40.73 12.26 5.77
CA GLY A 284 40.91 13.33 6.76
C GLY A 284 39.62 14.04 7.19
N PHE A 285 38.47 13.70 6.61
CA PHE A 285 37.17 14.28 6.99
C PHE A 285 36.79 13.91 8.43
N LYS A 286 36.16 14.86 9.13
CA LYS A 286 35.83 14.77 10.58
C LYS A 286 34.33 14.94 10.79
N LYS A 287 33.86 14.62 12.01
CA LYS A 287 32.44 14.69 12.40
C LYS A 287 31.51 13.88 11.48
N ILE A 288 31.90 12.64 11.14
CA ILE A 288 31.10 11.76 10.26
C ILE A 288 30.24 10.82 11.11
N SER A 289 28.92 10.93 10.95
CA SER A 289 27.93 10.12 11.65
C SER A 289 27.05 9.33 10.66
N ILE A 290 26.50 8.22 11.13
CA ILE A 290 25.52 7.41 10.41
C ILE A 290 24.27 7.40 11.30
N ILE A 291 23.16 7.91 10.79
CA ILE A 291 21.89 8.04 11.52
C ILE A 291 20.92 7.00 10.94
N ARG A 292 20.38 6.12 11.81
CA ARG A 292 19.36 5.14 11.43
C ARG A 292 17.98 5.79 11.48
N HIS A 293 17.19 5.60 10.44
CA HIS A 293 15.79 6.03 10.35
C HIS A 293 14.88 4.80 10.20
N ASP A 294 13.97 4.62 11.16
CA ASP A 294 13.01 3.50 11.18
C ASP A 294 12.05 3.51 9.97
N ASN A 295 11.52 2.34 9.62
CA ASN A 295 10.61 2.18 8.49
C ASN A 295 9.28 2.95 8.68
N ILE A 296 8.80 3.56 7.60
CA ILE A 296 7.59 4.40 7.61
C ILE A 296 6.42 3.57 7.08
N GLY A 297 5.95 2.65 7.93
CA GLY A 297 4.96 1.64 7.56
C GLY A 297 5.48 0.74 6.45
N ASN A 298 4.62 0.43 5.47
CA ASN A 298 4.93 -0.49 4.37
C ASN A 298 5.31 0.27 3.07
N ILE A 299 5.75 1.54 3.19
CA ILE A 299 5.98 2.45 2.05
C ILE A 299 7.43 2.90 1.93
N ILE A 300 8.11 3.14 3.05
CA ILE A 300 9.55 3.42 3.10
C ILE A 300 10.16 2.46 4.11
N SER A 301 11.24 1.81 3.70
CA SER A 301 12.04 0.90 4.51
C SER A 301 12.80 1.62 5.62
N GLU A 302 13.45 0.82 6.48
CA GLU A 302 14.62 1.30 7.21
C GLU A 302 15.65 1.87 6.24
N HIS A 303 16.23 3.00 6.62
CA HIS A 303 17.25 3.68 5.82
C HIS A 303 18.27 4.38 6.73
N TYR A 304 19.46 4.60 6.17
CA TYR A 304 20.60 5.16 6.86
C TYR A 304 21.00 6.48 6.20
N GLU A 305 21.24 7.50 7.01
CA GLU A 305 21.72 8.80 6.58
C GLU A 305 23.21 8.91 6.91
N LEU A 306 24.05 9.16 5.91
CA LEU A 306 25.44 9.55 6.11
C LEU A 306 25.50 11.07 6.27
N ASN A 307 25.85 11.55 7.46
CA ASN A 307 25.94 12.96 7.78
C ASN A 307 27.41 13.36 8.08
N VAL A 308 27.87 14.46 7.49
CA VAL A 308 29.24 14.96 7.59
C VAL A 308 29.22 16.40 8.10
N ALA A 309 29.77 16.62 9.30
CA ALA A 309 29.86 17.92 9.97
C ALA A 309 28.54 18.66 10.26
N GLY A 310 27.39 18.08 9.92
CA GLY A 310 26.05 18.67 10.00
C GLY A 310 25.23 18.41 8.74
N GLU A 311 25.88 18.27 7.57
CA GLU A 311 25.22 18.11 6.28
C GLU A 311 24.93 16.66 5.92
N THR A 312 23.75 16.44 5.33
CA THR A 312 23.29 15.14 4.84
C THR A 312 23.91 14.85 3.47
N MET A 313 24.86 13.91 3.41
CA MET A 313 25.52 13.56 2.14
C MET A 313 24.73 12.53 1.32
N CYS A 314 24.22 11.49 1.96
CA CYS A 314 23.39 10.50 1.28
C CYS A 314 22.41 9.78 2.20
N PHE A 315 21.29 9.35 1.60
CA PHE A 315 20.34 8.40 2.20
C PHE A 315 20.43 7.05 1.48
N LEU A 316 20.65 5.99 2.25
CA LEU A 316 20.78 4.61 1.79
C LEU A 316 19.57 3.81 2.27
N TYR A 317 18.71 3.39 1.34
CA TYR A 317 17.46 2.71 1.63
C TYR A 317 17.58 1.22 1.29
N THR A 318 17.27 0.33 2.24
CA THR A 318 17.20 -1.12 1.96
C THR A 318 15.96 -1.42 1.10
N PRO A 319 16.08 -2.08 -0.06
CA PRO A 319 14.94 -2.33 -0.94
C PRO A 319 13.96 -3.36 -0.35
N MET A 320 12.67 -3.00 -0.23
CA MET A 320 11.60 -3.90 0.24
C MET A 320 11.05 -4.85 -0.84
N ALA A 321 11.61 -4.79 -2.05
CA ALA A 321 11.18 -5.50 -3.24
C ALA A 321 12.27 -5.39 -4.32
N CYS A 322 12.25 -6.26 -5.34
CA CYS A 322 13.13 -6.10 -6.50
C CYS A 322 12.68 -4.90 -7.35
N HIS A 323 13.38 -3.78 -7.25
CA HIS A 323 13.06 -2.52 -7.93
C HIS A 323 13.90 -2.31 -9.20
N SER A 324 13.23 -1.93 -10.30
CA SER A 324 13.83 -1.86 -11.64
C SER A 324 14.89 -0.78 -11.79
N TYR A 325 15.97 -1.11 -12.51
CA TYR A 325 17.04 -0.16 -12.86
C TYR A 325 17.49 -0.30 -14.32
N ASN A 326 18.22 0.71 -14.79
CA ASN A 326 18.94 0.74 -16.05
C ASN A 326 20.44 0.86 -15.76
N GLU A 327 21.25 0.09 -16.48
CA GLU A 327 22.71 0.15 -16.40
C GLU A 327 23.24 1.08 -17.50
N ILE A 328 24.14 2.00 -17.15
CA ILE A 328 24.79 2.92 -18.09
C ILE A 328 26.29 3.08 -17.80
N THR A 329 27.07 3.41 -18.82
CA THR A 329 28.47 3.79 -18.65
C THR A 329 28.59 5.26 -18.24
N PHE A 330 29.35 5.53 -17.18
CA PHE A 330 29.70 6.86 -16.67
C PHE A 330 31.17 6.85 -16.26
N ASN A 331 31.98 7.75 -16.84
CA ASN A 331 33.43 7.81 -16.64
C ASN A 331 34.13 6.44 -16.80
N ASN A 332 33.80 5.73 -17.89
CA ASN A 332 34.21 4.34 -18.21
C ASN A 332 33.75 3.23 -17.24
N THR A 333 33.27 3.56 -16.05
CA THR A 333 32.66 2.62 -15.10
C THR A 333 31.18 2.38 -15.44
N ARG A 334 30.62 1.22 -15.08
CA ARG A 334 29.18 0.97 -15.18
C ARG A 334 28.47 1.39 -13.88
N ILE A 335 27.35 2.09 -14.00
CA ILE A 335 26.53 2.51 -12.85
C ILE A 335 25.07 2.05 -13.03
N LYS A 336 24.42 1.67 -11.93
CA LYS A 336 22.99 1.33 -11.90
C LYS A 336 22.20 2.59 -11.55
N VAL A 337 21.22 2.96 -12.38
CA VAL A 337 20.33 4.11 -12.13
C VAL A 337 18.90 3.63 -12.18
N ALA A 338 18.10 3.97 -11.18
CA ALA A 338 16.69 3.60 -11.10
C ALA A 338 15.93 4.02 -12.37
N THR A 339 15.00 3.19 -12.84
CA THR A 339 14.11 3.60 -13.94
C THR A 339 13.24 4.77 -13.48
N VAL A 340 12.68 5.53 -14.43
CA VAL A 340 11.68 6.56 -14.11
C VAL A 340 10.51 5.99 -13.30
N ASP A 341 10.10 4.75 -13.55
CA ASP A 341 9.01 4.11 -12.80
C ASP A 341 9.39 3.82 -11.34
N THR A 342 10.64 3.42 -11.08
CA THR A 342 11.20 3.30 -9.72
C THR A 342 11.35 4.67 -9.05
N MET A 343 11.95 5.67 -9.70
CA MET A 343 12.11 7.01 -9.12
C MET A 343 10.74 7.64 -8.76
N MET A 344 9.74 7.47 -9.63
CA MET A 344 8.39 7.99 -9.41
C MET A 344 7.65 7.28 -8.27
N SER A 345 7.89 5.99 -8.00
CA SER A 345 7.27 5.32 -6.85
C SER A 345 7.86 5.83 -5.53
N PHE A 346 9.18 5.93 -5.41
CA PHE A 346 9.85 6.48 -4.22
C PHE A 346 9.51 7.97 -3.98
N TYR A 347 9.59 8.83 -5.01
CA TYR A 347 9.29 10.26 -4.83
C TYR A 347 7.84 10.50 -4.40
N LEU A 348 6.88 9.83 -5.02
CA LEU A 348 5.46 10.00 -4.65
C LEU A 348 5.12 9.32 -3.31
N ALA A 349 5.92 8.36 -2.84
CA ALA A 349 5.85 7.82 -1.48
C ALA A 349 6.31 8.85 -0.43
N PHE A 350 7.44 9.53 -0.68
CA PHE A 350 8.02 10.53 0.23
C PHE A 350 7.03 11.67 0.59
N LEU A 351 6.14 12.04 -0.34
CA LEU A 351 5.06 13.03 -0.12
C LEU A 351 4.12 12.70 1.06
N TYR A 352 3.95 11.42 1.39
CA TYR A 352 3.03 10.95 2.44
C TYR A 352 3.73 10.58 3.76
N ALA A 353 5.06 10.53 3.74
CA ALA A 353 5.90 10.12 4.87
C ALA A 353 6.16 11.22 5.92
N ASN A 354 5.94 12.50 5.57
CA ASN A 354 5.88 13.62 6.53
C ASN A 354 7.16 13.76 7.41
N ARG A 355 8.34 13.53 6.82
CA ARG A 355 9.65 13.82 7.42
C ARG A 355 10.12 15.21 7.00
N GLN A 356 10.84 15.90 7.89
CA GLN A 356 11.30 17.28 7.66
C GLN A 356 12.28 17.41 6.49
N TYR A 357 13.05 16.36 6.19
CA TYR A 357 13.96 16.30 5.03
C TYR A 357 13.24 16.11 3.67
N TYR A 358 11.96 15.75 3.67
CA TYR A 358 11.16 15.57 2.44
C TYR A 358 10.37 16.84 2.08
N ASP A 359 11.03 17.82 1.44
CA ASP A 359 10.32 18.99 0.90
C ASP A 359 9.34 18.57 -0.21
N LYS A 360 8.04 18.73 0.07
CA LYS A 360 6.96 18.33 -0.85
C LYS A 360 7.03 19.05 -2.20
N ASN A 361 7.53 20.28 -2.26
CA ASN A 361 7.56 21.07 -3.49
C ASN A 361 8.72 20.60 -4.39
N ARG A 362 9.92 20.40 -3.83
CA ARG A 362 11.09 19.78 -4.47
C ARG A 362 10.69 18.43 -5.06
N ILE A 363 10.05 17.57 -4.25
CA ILE A 363 9.59 16.23 -4.66
C ILE A 363 8.55 16.30 -5.79
N LEU A 364 7.50 17.12 -5.67
CA LEU A 364 6.47 17.27 -6.71
C LEU A 364 7.08 17.74 -8.04
N CYS A 365 8.04 18.67 -7.99
CA CYS A 365 8.68 19.20 -9.18
C CYS A 365 9.68 18.24 -9.81
N MET A 366 10.49 17.51 -9.03
CA MET A 366 11.31 16.40 -9.55
C MET A 366 10.43 15.34 -10.23
N SER A 367 9.30 14.98 -9.61
CA SER A 367 8.31 14.05 -10.18
C SER A 367 7.68 14.58 -11.48
N GLN A 368 7.32 15.87 -11.56
CA GLN A 368 6.83 16.51 -12.78
C GLN A 368 7.90 16.53 -13.89
N TYR A 369 9.17 16.76 -13.56
CA TYR A 369 10.26 16.74 -14.53
C TYR A 369 10.51 15.34 -15.08
N LEU A 370 10.57 14.33 -14.21
CA LEU A 370 10.66 12.92 -14.60
C LEU A 370 9.48 12.49 -15.47
N PHE A 371 8.25 12.86 -15.09
CA PHE A 371 7.06 12.62 -15.91
C PHE A 371 7.14 13.33 -17.29
N THR A 372 7.69 14.54 -17.35
CA THR A 372 7.89 15.28 -18.61
C THR A 372 8.93 14.59 -19.51
N VAL A 373 10.02 14.07 -18.93
CA VAL A 373 11.01 13.25 -19.67
C VAL A 373 10.38 11.95 -20.13
N GLN A 374 9.62 11.27 -19.26
CA GLN A 374 8.89 10.04 -19.55
C GLN A 374 7.99 10.21 -20.77
N GLN A 375 7.09 11.20 -20.78
CA GLN A 375 6.12 11.37 -21.87
C GLN A 375 6.80 11.65 -23.22
N LYS A 376 7.86 12.47 -23.23
CA LYS A 376 8.62 12.79 -24.46
C LYS A 376 9.42 11.61 -25.00
N ASN A 377 9.83 10.68 -24.14
CA ASN A 377 10.75 9.59 -24.49
C ASN A 377 10.15 8.19 -24.32
N ARG A 378 8.82 8.07 -24.15
CA ARG A 378 8.13 6.83 -23.71
C ARG A 378 8.33 5.60 -24.60
N LEU A 379 8.78 5.79 -25.84
CA LEU A 379 9.08 4.73 -26.82
C LEU A 379 10.60 4.55 -27.09
N ALA A 380 11.48 5.32 -26.44
CA ALA A 380 12.90 5.38 -26.79
C ALA A 380 13.68 4.10 -26.47
N GLN A 381 13.26 3.37 -25.43
CA GLN A 381 13.71 2.03 -25.03
C GLN A 381 15.23 1.76 -25.03
N LYS A 382 16.04 2.78 -24.71
CA LYS A 382 17.51 2.70 -24.75
C LYS A 382 18.18 3.45 -23.60
N GLY A 383 19.24 2.84 -23.04
CA GLY A 383 20.02 3.38 -21.93
C GLY A 383 19.12 3.82 -20.76
N LEU A 384 19.41 5.01 -20.22
CA LEU A 384 18.66 5.60 -19.11
C LEU A 384 17.16 5.82 -19.39
N LEU A 385 16.75 5.89 -20.67
CA LEU A 385 15.36 6.09 -21.09
C LEU A 385 14.59 4.77 -21.31
N ARG A 386 15.20 3.60 -21.05
CA ARG A 386 14.51 2.31 -21.07
C ARG A 386 13.48 2.25 -19.93
N ARG A 387 12.29 1.72 -20.22
CA ARG A 387 11.19 1.48 -19.28
C ARG A 387 10.76 0.02 -19.35
N PHE A 388 10.13 -0.47 -18.29
CA PHE A 388 9.80 -1.89 -18.16
C PHE A 388 11.09 -2.75 -18.21
N SER A 389 12.15 -2.26 -17.56
CA SER A 389 13.41 -3.00 -17.42
C SER A 389 13.18 -4.21 -16.54
N ILE A 390 13.61 -5.39 -17.00
CA ILE A 390 13.56 -6.63 -16.22
C ILE A 390 14.69 -6.72 -15.19
N ASN A 391 15.75 -5.92 -15.34
CA ASN A 391 16.83 -5.83 -14.37
C ASN A 391 16.32 -5.07 -13.13
N CYS A 392 16.40 -5.70 -11.96
CA CYS A 392 16.00 -5.11 -10.69
C CYS A 392 16.97 -5.45 -9.56
N TYR A 393 16.80 -4.76 -8.43
CA TYR A 393 17.70 -4.78 -7.28
C TYR A 393 16.90 -4.86 -5.97
N GLY A 394 17.37 -5.65 -5.00
CA GLY A 394 16.59 -6.14 -3.86
C GLY A 394 15.84 -7.43 -4.15
N GLU A 395 15.48 -8.20 -3.11
CA GLU A 395 14.66 -9.41 -3.25
C GLU A 395 13.16 -9.03 -3.38
N GLN A 396 12.38 -9.78 -4.18
CA GLN A 396 10.93 -9.60 -4.29
C GLN A 396 10.19 -10.70 -3.51
N PRO A 397 9.44 -10.38 -2.45
CA PRO A 397 8.61 -11.34 -1.73
C PRO A 397 7.65 -12.08 -2.67
N THR A 398 7.65 -13.41 -2.59
CA THR A 398 6.85 -14.32 -3.42
C THR A 398 5.64 -14.85 -2.63
N LEU A 399 4.72 -15.54 -3.32
CA LEU A 399 3.66 -16.29 -2.64
C LEU A 399 4.19 -17.41 -1.73
N GLU A 400 5.42 -17.87 -1.94
CA GLU A 400 6.05 -18.94 -1.17
C GLU A 400 6.73 -18.36 0.08
N THR A 401 7.47 -17.24 -0.03
CA THR A 401 8.06 -16.59 1.15
C THR A 401 6.98 -16.03 2.09
N MET A 402 5.91 -15.44 1.55
CA MET A 402 4.74 -15.03 2.37
C MET A 402 4.00 -16.21 3.03
N ARG A 403 4.03 -17.41 2.41
CA ARG A 403 3.50 -18.62 3.06
C ARG A 403 4.43 -19.14 4.15
N ALA A 404 5.74 -19.12 3.93
CA ALA A 404 6.74 -19.52 4.92
C ALA A 404 6.71 -18.60 6.16
N GLU A 405 6.63 -17.28 5.96
CA GLU A 405 6.42 -16.29 7.02
C GLU A 405 5.16 -16.60 7.83
N LYS A 406 4.02 -16.85 7.16
CA LYS A 406 2.79 -17.23 7.83
C LYS A 406 2.88 -18.57 8.58
N SER A 407 3.61 -19.56 8.08
CA SER A 407 3.84 -20.82 8.80
C SER A 407 4.69 -20.61 10.06
N ALA A 408 5.76 -19.82 9.97
CA ALA A 408 6.59 -19.47 11.13
C ALA A 408 5.79 -18.69 12.18
N LYS A 409 5.02 -17.68 11.76
CA LYS A 409 4.12 -16.92 12.64
C LYS A 409 2.97 -17.76 13.20
N TYR A 410 2.56 -18.83 12.53
CA TYR A 410 1.58 -19.75 13.08
C TYR A 410 2.18 -20.56 14.23
N GLU A 411 3.38 -21.10 14.07
CA GLU A 411 4.06 -21.84 15.16
C GLU A 411 4.42 -20.95 16.37
N GLU A 412 4.73 -19.68 16.15
CA GLU A 412 4.95 -18.67 17.21
C GLU A 412 3.66 -18.29 17.97
N LEU A 413 2.50 -18.31 17.31
CA LEU A 413 1.26 -17.72 17.83
C LEU A 413 0.14 -18.76 18.09
N LYS A 414 0.33 -20.04 17.76
CA LYS A 414 -0.68 -21.12 17.88
C LYS A 414 -1.33 -21.24 19.26
N ASP A 415 -0.58 -20.96 20.32
CA ASP A 415 -1.05 -21.01 21.71
C ASP A 415 -1.69 -19.68 22.17
N LYS A 416 -1.51 -18.59 21.40
CA LYS A 416 -2.12 -17.26 21.61
C LYS A 416 -3.45 -17.06 20.85
N ARG A 417 -4.16 -18.14 20.48
CA ARG A 417 -5.42 -18.07 19.73
C ARG A 417 -6.46 -17.16 20.41
N GLY A 418 -7.11 -16.30 19.62
CA GLY A 418 -8.09 -15.31 20.10
C GLY A 418 -7.48 -14.02 20.67
N THR A 419 -6.15 -13.89 20.69
CA THR A 419 -5.49 -12.59 20.87
C THR A 419 -5.58 -11.74 19.59
N LYS A 420 -5.49 -10.41 19.73
CA LYS A 420 -5.36 -9.50 18.58
C LYS A 420 -4.14 -9.81 17.72
N GLU A 421 -3.04 -10.25 18.32
CA GLU A 421 -1.80 -10.64 17.63
C GLU A 421 -2.02 -11.84 16.69
N PHE A 422 -2.62 -12.92 17.18
CA PHE A 422 -2.97 -14.09 16.35
C PHE A 422 -3.98 -13.71 15.25
N ASP A 423 -5.03 -12.97 15.60
CA ASP A 423 -6.07 -12.57 14.66
C ASP A 423 -5.51 -11.68 13.53
N MET A 424 -4.50 -10.84 13.78
CA MET A 424 -3.87 -10.01 12.74
C MET A 424 -3.20 -10.83 11.62
N TRP A 425 -2.82 -12.08 11.90
CA TRP A 425 -2.21 -12.99 10.92
C TRP A 425 -3.18 -14.03 10.34
N PHE A 426 -4.11 -14.52 11.17
CA PHE A 426 -4.89 -15.75 10.94
C PHE A 426 -6.40 -15.60 11.23
N LEU A 427 -6.96 -14.39 11.18
CA LEU A 427 -8.40 -14.18 11.39
C LEU A 427 -9.24 -15.17 10.56
N ARG A 428 -10.17 -15.85 11.24
CA ARG A 428 -11.36 -16.45 10.64
C ARG A 428 -12.57 -16.12 11.52
N TYR A 429 -13.42 -15.23 11.05
CA TYR A 429 -14.56 -14.69 11.78
C TYR A 429 -15.85 -14.93 11.01
N VAL A 430 -16.67 -15.85 11.54
CA VAL A 430 -17.97 -16.24 10.97
C VAL A 430 -19.05 -15.94 12.02
N PRO A 431 -19.83 -14.84 11.89
CA PRO A 431 -20.84 -14.46 12.88
C PRO A 431 -21.86 -15.57 13.19
N ARG A 432 -22.19 -16.40 12.18
CA ARG A 432 -23.07 -17.56 12.28
C ARG A 432 -22.55 -18.67 13.23
N GLU A 433 -21.24 -18.84 13.34
CA GLU A 433 -20.64 -19.78 14.31
C GLU A 433 -20.69 -19.21 15.74
N LEU A 434 -20.56 -17.89 15.88
CA LEU A 434 -20.54 -17.20 17.17
C LEU A 434 -21.95 -17.06 17.78
N SER A 435 -22.99 -16.91 16.94
CA SER A 435 -24.37 -16.90 17.41
C SER A 435 -24.80 -18.27 17.95
N LYS A 436 -24.44 -19.36 17.25
CA LYS A 436 -24.67 -20.75 17.68
C LYS A 436 -23.93 -21.16 18.97
N LYS A 437 -22.85 -20.44 19.34
CA LYS A 437 -22.04 -20.70 20.55
C LYS A 437 -22.54 -19.97 21.81
N LYS A 438 -23.58 -19.14 21.72
CA LYS A 438 -24.22 -18.55 22.92
C LYS A 438 -25.19 -19.56 23.52
N PRO A 439 -25.12 -19.88 24.83
CA PRO A 439 -26.18 -20.64 25.48
C PRO A 439 -27.50 -19.85 25.38
N PRO A 440 -28.66 -20.54 25.34
CA PRO A 440 -29.95 -19.87 25.32
C PRO A 440 -30.10 -18.99 26.57
N ARG A 441 -30.47 -17.73 26.38
CA ARG A 441 -30.86 -16.87 27.51
C ARG A 441 -32.15 -17.42 28.10
N ASP A 442 -32.15 -17.72 29.41
CA ASP A 442 -33.33 -18.15 30.14
C ASP A 442 -34.48 -17.13 30.03
N ALA A 443 -35.47 -17.46 29.21
CA ALA A 443 -36.67 -16.68 29.02
C ALA A 443 -37.83 -17.29 29.82
N LYS A 444 -37.91 -16.97 31.12
CA LYS A 444 -39.15 -17.09 31.89
C LYS A 444 -39.54 -15.73 32.48
N PRO A 445 -40.61 -15.07 31.96
CA PRO A 445 -41.07 -13.81 32.53
C PRO A 445 -41.72 -14.02 33.89
N THR A 446 -41.58 -13.02 34.76
CA THR A 446 -42.23 -12.96 36.08
C THR A 446 -43.75 -12.97 35.97
N ARG A 447 -44.45 -13.64 36.90
CA ARG A 447 -45.89 -13.45 37.12
C ARG A 447 -46.14 -13.17 38.61
N ASN A 448 -46.54 -11.94 38.93
CA ASN A 448 -46.56 -11.42 40.29
C ASN A 448 -47.89 -10.69 40.56
N ALA A 449 -48.84 -11.34 41.25
CA ALA A 449 -50.08 -10.76 41.82
C ALA A 449 -50.95 -11.90 42.45
N LYS A 450 -51.64 -11.73 43.60
CA LYS A 450 -51.56 -10.73 44.69
C LYS A 450 -52.45 -11.19 45.87
N ALA A 451 -51.94 -11.14 47.11
CA ALA A 451 -52.68 -11.31 48.40
C ALA A 451 -53.43 -12.67 48.56
N ASP A 452 -53.93 -13.13 49.72
CA ASP A 452 -54.08 -12.61 51.10
C ASP A 452 -54.18 -13.87 52.04
N LYS A 453 -54.12 -13.94 53.39
CA LYS A 453 -54.20 -13.00 54.53
C LYS A 453 -53.16 -13.32 55.64
N THR A 454 -53.17 -12.51 56.70
CA THR A 454 -52.35 -12.56 57.92
C THR A 454 -52.73 -13.64 58.95
N ALA A 455 -51.73 -14.16 59.71
CA ALA A 455 -51.80 -14.34 61.17
C ALA A 455 -50.40 -14.50 61.81
N LYS A 456 -50.23 -14.07 63.07
CA LYS A 456 -49.03 -14.30 63.91
C LYS A 456 -49.46 -15.12 65.15
N THR A 457 -48.60 -16.01 65.69
CA THR A 457 -47.97 -15.88 67.03
C THR A 457 -47.22 -17.14 67.57
N VAL A 458 -45.93 -16.96 67.90
CA VAL A 458 -45.24 -17.33 69.17
C VAL A 458 -45.30 -18.76 69.77
N LYS A 459 -44.11 -19.40 69.89
CA LYS A 459 -43.42 -19.91 71.12
C LYS A 459 -42.03 -20.47 70.72
N LYS A 460 -40.87 -20.02 71.26
CA LYS A 460 -40.20 -20.37 72.54
C LYS A 460 -40.07 -21.90 72.78
N ARG A 461 -38.94 -22.52 73.17
CA ARG A 461 -37.49 -22.16 73.28
C ARG A 461 -36.65 -23.50 73.40
N PRO A 462 -35.43 -23.67 73.97
CA PRO A 462 -34.36 -24.44 73.28
C PRO A 462 -33.69 -25.60 74.10
N LYS A 463 -32.49 -26.03 73.65
CA LYS A 463 -31.52 -27.05 74.17
C LYS A 463 -31.54 -28.36 73.34
N LYS A 464 -30.45 -29.14 73.22
CA LYS A 464 -29.14 -29.17 73.94
C LYS A 464 -27.93 -28.91 73.02
N LYS A 465 -26.79 -28.57 73.64
CA LYS A 465 -25.43 -28.71 73.07
C LYS A 465 -24.83 -30.07 73.48
N SER A 466 -24.00 -30.66 72.62
CA SER A 466 -22.92 -31.56 73.07
C SER A 466 -21.72 -31.52 72.12
N LYS A 467 -20.57 -31.16 72.70
CA LYS A 467 -19.17 -31.56 72.42
C LYS A 467 -18.85 -32.14 71.02
N GLN A 468 -17.98 -31.54 70.19
CA GLN A 468 -16.56 -31.18 70.41
C GLN A 468 -15.61 -32.38 70.41
N THR A 469 -14.90 -32.58 69.29
CA THR A 469 -13.57 -33.21 69.21
C THR A 469 -12.78 -32.59 68.06
N ARG A 470 -11.47 -32.41 68.26
CA ARG A 470 -10.49 -32.01 67.23
C ARG A 470 -9.62 -33.21 66.86
N ARG A 471 -9.30 -33.40 65.58
CA ARG A 471 -8.00 -33.85 65.01
C ARG A 471 -8.13 -33.70 63.48
N TRP A 472 -7.34 -32.88 62.79
CA TRP A 472 -5.90 -32.93 62.48
C TRP A 472 -5.55 -33.81 61.27
N LYS A 473 -5.28 -33.10 60.15
CA LYS A 473 -4.15 -33.24 59.19
C LYS A 473 -3.82 -34.58 58.52
N LEU A 474 -3.36 -34.41 57.28
CA LEU A 474 -2.65 -35.32 56.37
C LEU A 474 -3.55 -36.41 55.75
N PHE A 475 -3.35 -36.76 54.47
CA PHE A 475 -2.33 -36.26 53.52
C PHE A 475 -2.88 -35.17 52.59
#